data_AF-A0A1H1GLV5-F1
#
_entry.id   AF-A0A1H1GLV5-F1
#
_cell.length_a   1.000
_cell.length_b   1.000
_cell.length_c   1.000
_cell.angle_alpha   90.00
_cell.angle_beta   90.00
_cell.angle_gamma   90.00
#
_symmetry.space_group_name_H-M   'P 1'
#
loop_
_entity.id
_entity.type
_entity.pdbx_description
1 polymer ?
#
loop_
_entity_poly.entity_id
_entity_poly.type
_entity_poly.pdbx_seq_one_letter_code
_entity_poly.pdbx_strand_id
1 'polypeptide(L)'
;MQTKSILQYALLFLLLNNFAYAQIGIGTPSPNSSAMLDIKSANKGVLFPSIALKSLTDNTTIPTPAEGLLVWNNGSGGLSAAGFYYWNNLQWNFISTSGTNSPNNNINSTGWNLTGTNSGNYSGANTGLSLGTNTLDDLVLKVNSATMGRLGANNSISFGSAANAAQNGIALGNSSSAYQGIAIGTNASVNANESVAIGANTQISGYQSTAVGYNAKVTVNEATAVGNNANASGFQSIALGFNAKTSVNDATAVGKNSLANGYQSIAMGYNAKTSSNGETALGINSQTNGQNSTALGSGASATGQNSTAIGYNASTSQANAIVLGDNNANIGIGTNTPNNTAKLDVNGQYKLGDRGTVNKNQINFEVWPSVSINNLASGKSTTLNITIPPALIPGTSRGTIVVSPAGDFAGNANFAISNPRMTSNAVITINLINISNGAESLYSSHFYVTINEF
;
A
#
# COMPACT_ATOMS: atom_id res chain seq x y z
N MET A 1 56.27 -90.07 -66.07
CA MET A 1 55.36 -89.91 -64.91
C MET A 1 55.57 -88.51 -64.35
N GLN A 2 54.97 -87.43 -64.86
CA GLN A 2 53.51 -87.15 -64.93
C GLN A 2 52.82 -87.27 -63.56
N THR A 3 53.29 -86.53 -62.55
CA THR A 3 52.53 -86.32 -61.29
C THR A 3 52.87 -85.05 -60.52
N LYS A 4 53.80 -84.19 -60.97
CA LYS A 4 54.19 -82.97 -60.22
C LYS A 4 53.48 -81.67 -60.62
N SER A 5 52.81 -81.58 -61.78
CA SER A 5 52.12 -80.34 -62.16
C SER A 5 50.71 -80.23 -61.59
N ILE A 6 49.97 -81.33 -61.48
CA ILE A 6 48.58 -81.29 -61.00
C ILE A 6 48.48 -80.87 -59.53
N LEU A 7 49.45 -81.25 -58.68
CA LEU A 7 49.47 -80.84 -57.27
C LEU A 7 49.85 -79.36 -57.10
N GLN A 8 50.71 -78.81 -57.96
CA GLN A 8 51.05 -77.37 -57.94
C GLN A 8 49.91 -76.50 -58.46
N TYR A 9 49.17 -76.94 -59.48
CA TYR A 9 47.98 -76.21 -59.94
C TYR A 9 46.80 -76.33 -58.97
N ALA A 10 46.61 -77.48 -58.30
CA ALA A 10 45.60 -77.63 -57.25
C ALA A 10 45.90 -76.75 -56.02
N LEU A 11 47.17 -76.65 -55.60
CA LEU A 11 47.58 -75.77 -54.49
C LEU A 11 47.47 -74.28 -54.86
N LEU A 12 47.75 -73.92 -56.12
CA LEU A 12 47.58 -72.55 -56.63
C LEU A 12 46.10 -72.14 -56.74
N PHE A 13 45.20 -73.10 -57.03
CA PHE A 13 43.76 -72.85 -57.06
C PHE A 13 43.14 -72.76 -55.65
N LEU A 14 43.74 -73.43 -54.66
CA LEU A 14 43.34 -73.35 -53.24
C LEU A 14 43.83 -72.08 -52.54
N LEU A 15 44.93 -71.46 -53.00
CA LEU A 15 45.50 -70.22 -52.44
C LEU A 15 44.87 -68.92 -52.98
N LEU A 16 43.92 -69.01 -53.93
CA LEU A 16 43.22 -67.85 -54.50
C LEU A 16 41.83 -67.60 -53.88
N ASN A 17 41.49 -68.25 -52.75
CA ASN A 17 40.36 -67.82 -51.91
C ASN A 17 40.78 -66.66 -50.99
N ASN A 18 41.38 -65.62 -51.56
CA ASN A 18 41.38 -64.33 -50.90
C ASN A 18 39.99 -63.76 -51.07
N PHE A 19 39.17 -63.84 -50.02
CA PHE A 19 38.01 -62.97 -49.85
C PHE A 19 38.53 -61.52 -49.76
N ALA A 20 38.86 -60.93 -50.91
CA ALA A 20 39.08 -59.51 -51.01
C ALA A 20 37.71 -58.87 -50.84
N TYR A 21 37.40 -58.40 -49.62
CA TYR A 21 36.32 -57.45 -49.42
C TYR A 21 36.71 -56.16 -50.14
N ALA A 22 36.44 -56.12 -51.44
CA ALA A 22 36.68 -54.96 -52.26
C ALA A 22 35.58 -53.94 -51.99
N GLN A 23 35.99 -52.72 -51.62
CA GLN A 23 35.08 -51.58 -51.59
C GLN A 23 34.55 -51.34 -53.01
N ILE A 24 33.27 -51.03 -53.12
CA ILE A 24 32.66 -50.71 -54.41
C ILE A 24 32.84 -49.21 -54.66
N GLY A 25 33.70 -48.87 -55.61
CA GLY A 25 33.80 -47.51 -56.16
C GLY A 25 32.94 -47.36 -57.41
N ILE A 26 31.97 -46.45 -57.40
CA ILE A 26 31.25 -46.04 -58.61
C ILE A 26 31.68 -44.63 -58.97
N GLY A 27 32.40 -44.48 -60.09
CA GLY A 27 32.92 -43.18 -60.54
C GLY A 27 34.19 -42.71 -59.80
N THR A 28 34.82 -43.57 -59.00
CA THR A 28 36.16 -43.35 -58.42
C THR A 28 36.98 -44.65 -58.47
N PRO A 29 38.25 -44.62 -58.93
CA PRO A 29 39.14 -45.78 -58.88
C PRO A 29 39.78 -45.98 -57.51
N SER A 30 39.60 -45.04 -56.58
CA SER A 30 40.11 -45.10 -55.21
C SER A 30 38.97 -44.75 -54.25
N PRO A 31 38.11 -45.72 -53.91
CA PRO A 31 37.07 -45.55 -52.89
C PRO A 31 37.68 -45.10 -51.56
N ASN A 32 36.94 -44.30 -50.80
CA ASN A 32 37.36 -43.93 -49.46
C ASN A 32 37.52 -45.18 -48.57
N SER A 33 38.63 -45.29 -47.85
CA SER A 33 38.95 -46.43 -46.98
C SER A 33 37.92 -46.69 -45.87
N SER A 34 37.05 -45.72 -45.55
CA SER A 34 35.96 -45.89 -44.57
C SER A 34 34.62 -46.31 -45.19
N ALA A 35 34.50 -46.42 -46.51
CA ALA A 35 33.23 -46.68 -47.20
C ALA A 35 33.23 -48.05 -47.89
N MET A 36 32.20 -48.88 -47.67
CA MET A 36 32.05 -50.12 -48.44
C MET A 36 31.45 -49.87 -49.84
N LEU A 37 30.75 -48.74 -50.00
CA LEU A 37 30.25 -48.20 -51.26
C LEU A 37 30.57 -46.70 -51.30
N ASP A 38 31.42 -46.28 -52.24
CA ASP A 38 31.77 -44.88 -52.50
C ASP A 38 31.33 -44.50 -53.90
N ILE A 39 30.45 -43.51 -54.00
CA ILE A 39 29.86 -43.08 -55.27
C ILE A 39 30.26 -41.63 -55.52
N LYS A 40 31.09 -41.43 -56.54
CA LYS A 40 31.59 -40.12 -56.94
C LYS A 40 31.07 -39.76 -58.33
N SER A 41 30.28 -38.70 -58.42
CA SER A 41 29.82 -38.13 -59.68
C SER A 41 29.77 -36.61 -59.59
N ALA A 42 30.07 -35.93 -60.70
CA ALA A 42 29.97 -34.48 -60.77
C ALA A 42 28.52 -33.98 -60.91
N ASN A 43 27.60 -34.83 -61.39
CA ASN A 43 26.24 -34.42 -61.76
C ASN A 43 25.17 -35.52 -61.69
N LYS A 44 25.47 -36.71 -61.14
CA LYS A 44 24.49 -37.79 -60.92
C LYS A 44 24.43 -38.18 -59.44
N GLY A 45 23.25 -38.60 -58.98
CA GLY A 45 23.03 -39.09 -57.63
C GLY A 45 22.74 -40.59 -57.59
N VAL A 46 22.28 -41.06 -56.43
CA VAL A 46 21.84 -42.44 -56.20
C VAL A 46 20.33 -42.46 -56.06
N LEU A 47 19.65 -43.26 -56.87
CA LEU A 47 18.22 -43.51 -56.70
C LEU A 47 18.04 -44.77 -55.84
N PHE A 48 17.57 -44.57 -54.60
CA PHE A 48 17.20 -45.68 -53.74
C PHE A 48 15.84 -46.26 -54.15
N PRO A 49 15.53 -47.52 -53.79
CA PRO A 49 14.23 -48.11 -54.07
C PRO A 49 13.07 -47.20 -53.65
N SER A 50 12.16 -46.95 -54.59
CA SER A 50 10.95 -46.15 -54.40
C SER A 50 9.84 -47.06 -53.87
N ILE A 51 9.57 -46.96 -52.57
CA ILE A 51 8.70 -47.87 -51.83
C ILE A 51 7.43 -47.15 -51.40
N ALA A 52 6.28 -47.79 -51.57
CA ALA A 52 4.99 -47.27 -51.10
C ALA A 52 4.70 -47.82 -49.69
N LEU A 53 5.33 -47.24 -48.66
CA LEU A 53 5.16 -47.70 -47.28
C LEU A 53 3.72 -47.49 -46.80
N LYS A 54 3.16 -48.47 -46.10
CA LYS A 54 1.77 -48.45 -45.61
C LYS A 54 1.61 -47.73 -44.28
N SER A 55 2.61 -47.77 -43.42
CA SER A 55 2.64 -47.12 -42.10
C SER A 55 4.08 -47.04 -41.59
N LEU A 56 4.29 -46.38 -40.44
CA LEU A 56 5.60 -46.34 -39.78
C LEU A 56 6.08 -47.71 -39.32
N THR A 57 5.20 -48.69 -39.13
CA THR A 57 5.56 -50.04 -38.69
C THR A 57 5.45 -51.06 -39.82
N ASP A 58 5.37 -50.62 -41.08
CA ASP A 58 5.19 -51.50 -42.23
C ASP A 58 6.42 -52.38 -42.48
N ASN A 59 6.36 -53.61 -41.97
CA ASN A 59 7.34 -54.67 -42.20
C ASN A 59 6.82 -55.71 -43.21
N THR A 60 5.77 -55.39 -43.97
CA THR A 60 5.14 -56.30 -44.94
C THR A 60 5.50 -55.93 -46.37
N THR A 61 5.59 -54.62 -46.68
CA THR A 61 6.03 -54.14 -47.99
C THR A 61 7.51 -54.46 -48.23
N ILE A 62 8.31 -54.44 -47.15
CA ILE A 62 9.65 -55.04 -47.10
C ILE A 62 9.63 -56.02 -45.93
N PRO A 63 9.52 -57.34 -46.19
CA PRO A 63 9.57 -58.37 -45.15
C PRO A 63 10.87 -58.31 -44.36
N THR A 64 10.78 -58.34 -43.03
CA THR A 64 11.94 -58.36 -42.10
C THR A 64 13.02 -57.31 -42.43
N PRO A 65 12.70 -56.01 -42.42
CA PRO A 65 13.66 -54.98 -42.79
C PRO A 65 14.82 -54.95 -41.78
N ALA A 66 16.04 -54.91 -42.32
CA ALA A 66 17.26 -54.86 -41.52
C ALA A 66 17.39 -53.50 -40.80
N GLU A 67 17.98 -53.48 -39.62
CA GLU A 67 18.29 -52.23 -38.92
C GLU A 67 19.23 -51.36 -39.78
N GLY A 68 18.92 -50.08 -39.91
CA GLY A 68 19.61 -49.13 -40.77
C GLY A 68 19.22 -49.17 -42.25
N LEU A 69 18.30 -50.06 -42.67
CA LEU A 69 17.86 -50.15 -44.07
C LEU A 69 17.25 -48.81 -44.54
N LEU A 70 17.85 -48.18 -45.55
CA LEU A 70 17.43 -46.90 -46.12
C LEU A 70 16.60 -47.11 -47.39
N VAL A 71 15.44 -46.44 -47.48
CA VAL A 71 14.57 -46.43 -48.65
C VAL A 71 14.05 -45.03 -48.94
N TRP A 72 13.57 -44.81 -50.16
CA TRP A 72 12.75 -43.65 -50.50
C TRP A 72 11.27 -44.04 -50.40
N ASN A 73 10.54 -43.49 -49.44
CA ASN A 73 9.08 -43.59 -49.43
C ASN A 73 8.49 -42.66 -50.50
N ASN A 74 7.68 -43.19 -51.41
CA ASN A 74 7.09 -42.43 -52.51
C ASN A 74 5.73 -41.81 -52.21
N GLY A 75 5.21 -42.01 -50.99
CA GLY A 75 3.95 -41.41 -50.53
C GLY A 75 2.68 -41.96 -51.19
N SER A 76 2.80 -42.96 -52.07
CA SER A 76 1.66 -43.60 -52.75
C SER A 76 1.08 -44.77 -51.94
N GLY A 77 1.65 -45.08 -50.77
CA GLY A 77 1.13 -46.06 -49.82
C GLY A 77 0.22 -45.41 -48.77
N GLY A 78 0.11 -46.05 -47.60
CA GLY A 78 -0.62 -45.50 -46.45
C GLY A 78 0.19 -44.50 -45.61
N LEU A 79 1.52 -44.50 -45.72
CA LEU A 79 2.40 -43.47 -45.18
C LEU A 79 2.62 -42.39 -46.25
N SER A 80 1.87 -41.30 -46.17
CA SER A 80 1.79 -40.28 -47.23
C SER A 80 2.99 -39.33 -47.31
N ALA A 81 3.78 -39.20 -46.23
CA ALA A 81 4.98 -38.36 -46.22
C ALA A 81 6.08 -39.00 -47.08
N ALA A 82 6.30 -38.47 -48.28
CA ALA A 82 7.38 -38.92 -49.16
C ALA A 82 8.75 -38.44 -48.67
N GLY A 83 9.77 -39.26 -48.82
CA GLY A 83 11.17 -38.92 -48.50
C GLY A 83 11.99 -40.11 -48.03
N PHE A 84 13.18 -39.84 -47.50
CA PHE A 84 14.06 -40.90 -47.03
C PHE A 84 13.61 -41.43 -45.67
N TYR A 85 13.52 -42.75 -45.56
CA TYR A 85 13.24 -43.45 -44.31
C TYR A 85 14.29 -44.52 -44.07
N TYR A 86 14.70 -44.68 -42.81
CA TYR A 86 15.50 -45.82 -42.39
C TYR A 86 14.77 -46.66 -41.34
N TRP A 87 14.93 -47.97 -41.42
CA TRP A 87 14.36 -48.88 -40.42
C TRP A 87 15.22 -48.90 -39.16
N ASN A 88 14.64 -48.59 -38.01
CA ASN A 88 15.29 -48.74 -36.70
C ASN A 88 14.24 -48.85 -35.60
N ASN A 89 14.51 -49.62 -34.55
CA ASN A 89 13.61 -49.80 -33.41
C ASN A 89 12.18 -50.22 -33.82
N LEU A 90 12.08 -51.18 -34.75
CA LEU A 90 10.82 -51.72 -35.27
C LEU A 90 9.91 -50.71 -36.00
N GLN A 91 10.48 -49.62 -36.52
CA GLN A 91 9.75 -48.62 -37.29
C GLN A 91 10.60 -47.94 -38.36
N TRP A 92 9.94 -47.36 -39.35
CA TRP A 92 10.49 -46.46 -40.36
C TRP A 92 10.63 -45.06 -39.78
N ASN A 93 11.87 -44.61 -39.61
CA ASN A 93 12.20 -43.29 -39.12
C ASN A 93 12.47 -42.36 -40.30
N PHE A 94 11.72 -41.26 -40.38
CA PHE A 94 11.91 -40.26 -41.42
C PHE A 94 13.23 -39.53 -41.22
N ILE A 95 14.07 -39.50 -42.25
CA ILE A 95 15.24 -38.64 -42.29
C ILE A 95 14.75 -37.25 -42.68
N SER A 96 14.48 -36.43 -41.68
CA SER A 96 14.10 -35.03 -41.88
C SER A 96 15.23 -34.29 -42.58
N THR A 97 14.96 -33.69 -43.74
CA THR A 97 15.88 -32.79 -44.46
C THR A 97 15.84 -31.35 -43.93
N SER A 98 15.40 -31.13 -42.68
CA SER A 98 15.19 -29.79 -42.14
C SER A 98 16.49 -29.10 -41.72
N GLY A 99 17.34 -28.76 -42.69
CA GLY A 99 18.20 -27.59 -42.61
C GLY A 99 17.40 -26.35 -43.00
N THR A 100 16.66 -25.80 -42.04
CA THR A 100 15.91 -24.52 -42.07
C THR A 100 14.60 -24.44 -42.87
N ASN A 101 13.56 -23.95 -42.18
CA ASN A 101 12.31 -23.37 -42.69
C ASN A 101 11.34 -24.26 -43.49
N SER A 102 10.27 -24.68 -42.81
CA SER A 102 9.06 -25.27 -43.39
C SER A 102 8.17 -24.19 -44.01
N PRO A 103 7.80 -24.30 -45.30
CA PRO A 103 6.56 -23.76 -45.82
C PRO A 103 5.64 -24.93 -46.17
N ASN A 104 4.77 -25.30 -45.23
CA ASN A 104 3.64 -26.22 -45.40
C ASN A 104 3.96 -27.67 -45.81
N ASN A 105 3.90 -28.57 -44.82
CA ASN A 105 2.91 -29.64 -44.94
C ASN A 105 2.27 -29.95 -43.58
N ASN A 106 0.95 -29.98 -43.60
CA ASN A 106 0.07 -29.68 -42.49
C ASN A 106 -0.22 -30.94 -41.64
N ILE A 107 0.44 -31.07 -40.47
CA ILE A 107 -0.09 -31.82 -39.32
C ILE A 107 0.26 -31.02 -38.06
N ASN A 108 -0.58 -30.05 -37.68
CA ASN A 108 -0.79 -29.55 -36.32
C ASN A 108 0.44 -29.45 -35.38
N SER A 109 1.63 -29.12 -35.88
CA SER A 109 2.79 -28.92 -35.02
C SER A 109 2.79 -27.46 -34.60
N THR A 110 2.36 -27.20 -33.38
CA THR A 110 2.64 -25.98 -32.60
C THR A 110 4.14 -25.84 -32.28
N GLY A 111 5.02 -26.38 -33.13
CA GLY A 111 6.46 -26.40 -32.97
C GLY A 111 7.01 -24.98 -33.13
N TRP A 112 7.83 -24.57 -32.16
CA TRP A 112 8.48 -23.27 -32.13
C TRP A 112 9.41 -23.14 -33.32
N ASN A 113 9.17 -22.15 -34.19
CA ASN A 113 10.14 -21.80 -35.23
C ASN A 113 11.33 -21.05 -34.60
N LEU A 114 12.50 -21.69 -34.56
CA LEU A 114 13.75 -21.15 -34.00
C LEU A 114 14.56 -20.30 -35.00
N THR A 115 14.02 -19.97 -36.18
CA THR A 115 14.75 -19.17 -37.19
C THR A 115 14.74 -17.66 -36.92
N GLY A 116 14.35 -17.20 -35.73
CA GLY A 116 14.59 -15.81 -35.32
C GLY A 116 16.09 -15.51 -35.27
N THR A 117 16.50 -14.25 -35.20
CA THR A 117 17.89 -13.87 -34.90
C THR A 117 17.99 -13.18 -33.54
N ASN A 118 19.07 -13.46 -32.80
CA ASN A 118 19.44 -12.76 -31.57
C ASN A 118 19.66 -11.28 -31.82
N SER A 119 19.20 -10.45 -30.89
CA SER A 119 19.40 -9.00 -30.89
C SER A 119 20.32 -8.64 -29.71
N GLY A 120 21.48 -8.02 -29.97
CA GLY A 120 22.46 -7.69 -28.93
C GLY A 120 23.67 -6.92 -29.46
N ASN A 121 24.55 -6.50 -28.56
CA ASN A 121 25.82 -5.80 -28.86
C ASN A 121 27.05 -6.70 -28.66
N TYR A 122 26.86 -7.98 -28.35
CA TYR A 122 27.93 -8.95 -28.14
C TYR A 122 28.06 -9.91 -29.32
N SER A 123 28.97 -10.88 -29.21
CA SER A 123 29.36 -11.77 -30.30
C SER A 123 28.25 -12.69 -30.85
N GLY A 124 27.09 -12.76 -30.20
CA GLY A 124 25.91 -13.51 -30.68
C GLY A 124 24.84 -12.64 -31.34
N ALA A 125 25.08 -11.35 -31.59
CA ALA A 125 24.18 -10.52 -32.39
C ALA A 125 24.01 -11.10 -33.82
N ASN A 126 22.76 -11.14 -34.32
CA ASN A 126 22.40 -11.68 -35.63
C ASN A 126 22.57 -13.20 -35.82
N THR A 127 22.81 -13.99 -34.77
CA THR A 127 22.80 -15.47 -34.85
C THR A 127 21.39 -16.04 -34.70
N GLY A 128 21.14 -17.29 -35.15
CA GLY A 128 19.83 -17.95 -34.98
C GLY A 128 19.36 -18.03 -33.52
N LEU A 129 18.07 -17.79 -33.27
CA LEU A 129 17.40 -17.76 -31.98
C LEU A 129 17.49 -19.15 -31.35
N SER A 130 18.47 -19.32 -30.48
CA SER A 130 18.69 -20.58 -29.78
C SER A 130 18.25 -20.41 -28.34
N LEU A 131 17.30 -21.23 -27.86
CA LEU A 131 17.15 -21.43 -26.43
C LEU A 131 18.40 -22.23 -25.98
N GLY A 132 19.30 -21.60 -25.22
CA GLY A 132 20.58 -22.20 -24.80
C GLY A 132 21.81 -21.76 -25.62
N THR A 133 21.97 -20.47 -25.90
CA THR A 133 23.20 -19.92 -26.50
C THR A 133 24.38 -19.98 -25.53
N ASN A 134 25.61 -20.00 -26.07
CA ASN A 134 26.85 -19.83 -25.29
C ASN A 134 27.27 -18.36 -25.13
N THR A 135 26.37 -17.42 -25.44
CA THR A 135 26.63 -15.98 -25.42
C THR A 135 25.72 -15.28 -24.41
N LEU A 136 26.22 -14.23 -23.79
CA LEU A 136 25.48 -13.41 -22.82
C LEU A 136 24.62 -12.36 -23.54
N ASP A 137 23.71 -12.83 -24.39
CA ASP A 137 22.78 -11.99 -25.15
C ASP A 137 21.36 -12.10 -24.60
N ASP A 138 20.54 -11.09 -24.88
CA ASP A 138 19.14 -11.05 -24.47
C ASP A 138 18.31 -12.10 -25.25
N LEU A 139 17.46 -12.84 -24.55
CA LEU A 139 16.42 -13.66 -25.19
C LEU A 139 15.23 -12.77 -25.56
N VAL A 140 14.98 -12.60 -26.85
CA VAL A 140 13.92 -11.72 -27.36
C VAL A 140 12.77 -12.50 -27.99
N LEU A 141 11.56 -12.23 -27.54
CA LEU A 141 10.30 -12.78 -28.05
C LEU A 141 9.63 -11.73 -28.94
N LYS A 142 9.30 -12.09 -30.19
CA LYS A 142 8.71 -11.18 -31.19
C LYS A 142 7.35 -11.66 -31.68
N VAL A 143 6.46 -10.71 -32.00
CA VAL A 143 5.20 -10.93 -32.74
C VAL A 143 5.17 -9.93 -33.89
N ASN A 144 4.95 -10.38 -35.13
CA ASN A 144 4.97 -9.53 -36.33
C ASN A 144 6.22 -8.62 -36.41
N SER A 145 7.40 -9.19 -36.18
CA SER A 145 8.69 -8.48 -36.14
C SER A 145 8.87 -7.43 -35.03
N ALA A 146 7.86 -7.20 -34.19
CA ALA A 146 7.95 -6.32 -33.03
C ALA A 146 8.29 -7.11 -31.76
N THR A 147 9.18 -6.57 -30.92
CA THR A 147 9.53 -7.17 -29.63
C THR A 147 8.34 -7.10 -28.66
N MET A 148 7.90 -8.27 -28.20
CA MET A 148 6.81 -8.42 -27.23
C MET A 148 7.28 -8.96 -25.88
N GLY A 149 8.49 -9.52 -25.81
CA GLY A 149 9.09 -9.92 -24.54
C GLY A 149 10.61 -9.99 -24.62
N ARG A 150 11.28 -9.84 -23.49
CA ARG A 150 12.74 -9.91 -23.37
C ARG A 150 13.13 -10.44 -22.00
N LEU A 151 14.02 -11.43 -21.97
CA LEU A 151 14.80 -11.79 -20.77
C LEU A 151 16.22 -11.28 -21.03
N GLY A 152 16.61 -10.24 -20.32
CA GLY A 152 17.87 -9.53 -20.55
C GLY A 152 19.04 -10.07 -19.74
N ALA A 153 20.23 -10.01 -20.31
CA ALA A 153 21.49 -10.40 -19.65
C ALA A 153 21.82 -9.58 -18.39
N ASN A 154 21.20 -8.41 -18.24
CA ASN A 154 21.31 -7.50 -17.09
C ASN A 154 20.23 -7.75 -16.03
N ASN A 155 19.75 -9.00 -15.91
CA ASN A 155 18.66 -9.44 -15.02
C ASN A 155 17.32 -8.72 -15.25
N SER A 156 17.09 -8.19 -16.46
CA SER A 156 15.85 -7.50 -16.77
C SER A 156 14.81 -8.43 -17.39
N ILE A 157 13.53 -8.19 -17.10
CA ILE A 157 12.41 -8.93 -17.68
C ILE A 157 11.44 -7.90 -18.24
N SER A 158 11.14 -7.94 -19.53
CA SER A 158 10.04 -7.14 -20.09
C SER A 158 9.05 -7.96 -20.90
N PHE A 159 7.77 -7.65 -20.77
CA PHE A 159 6.69 -8.23 -21.57
C PHE A 159 5.63 -7.19 -21.88
N GLY A 160 5.17 -7.16 -23.14
CA GLY A 160 4.25 -6.16 -23.66
C GLY A 160 4.90 -5.30 -24.75
N SER A 161 4.07 -4.82 -25.68
CA SER A 161 4.53 -3.92 -26.75
C SER A 161 5.19 -2.67 -26.14
N ALA A 162 6.41 -2.34 -26.56
CA ALA A 162 7.20 -1.22 -26.03
C ALA A 162 7.53 -1.27 -24.52
N ALA A 163 7.40 -2.43 -23.86
CA ALA A 163 7.84 -2.60 -22.48
C ALA A 163 9.38 -2.52 -22.37
N ASN A 164 9.88 -1.66 -21.49
CA ASN A 164 11.30 -1.34 -21.35
C ASN A 164 11.80 -1.52 -19.90
N ALA A 165 12.27 -2.73 -19.58
CA ALA A 165 12.97 -2.99 -18.33
C ALA A 165 14.47 -2.70 -18.48
N ALA A 166 15.01 -1.73 -17.75
CA ALA A 166 16.45 -1.52 -17.62
C ALA A 166 17.05 -2.51 -16.58
N GLN A 167 18.33 -2.32 -16.21
CA GLN A 167 19.07 -3.24 -15.32
C GLN A 167 18.26 -3.63 -14.07
N ASN A 168 18.23 -4.93 -13.75
CA ASN A 168 17.49 -5.51 -12.62
C ASN A 168 15.99 -5.11 -12.58
N GLY A 169 15.41 -4.68 -13.71
CA GLY A 169 14.02 -4.23 -13.79
C GLY A 169 13.07 -5.32 -14.27
N ILE A 170 11.82 -5.24 -13.84
CA ILE A 170 10.71 -6.05 -14.35
C ILE A 170 9.64 -5.10 -14.90
N ALA A 171 9.34 -5.14 -16.19
CA ALA A 171 8.35 -4.27 -16.85
C ALA A 171 7.31 -5.11 -17.60
N LEU A 172 6.09 -5.20 -17.08
CA LEU A 172 5.00 -6.02 -17.62
C LEU A 172 3.82 -5.14 -18.03
N GLY A 173 3.60 -4.93 -19.32
CA GLY A 173 2.51 -4.12 -19.87
C GLY A 173 2.97 -3.21 -21.00
N ASN A 174 2.02 -2.78 -21.84
CA ASN A 174 2.34 -1.89 -22.96
C ASN A 174 2.99 -0.59 -22.46
N SER A 175 4.14 -0.24 -23.02
CA SER A 175 4.90 0.97 -22.64
C SER A 175 5.26 1.06 -21.14
N SER A 176 5.29 -0.07 -20.43
CA SER A 176 5.77 -0.11 -19.04
C SER A 176 7.29 0.09 -19.00
N SER A 177 7.82 0.72 -17.96
CA SER A 177 9.26 0.89 -17.76
C SER A 177 9.69 0.70 -16.31
N ALA A 178 10.84 0.05 -16.11
CA ALA A 178 11.39 -0.16 -14.77
C ALA A 178 12.92 -0.19 -14.78
N TYR A 179 13.55 0.50 -13.83
CA TYR A 179 14.99 0.38 -13.53
C TYR A 179 15.16 -0.05 -12.07
N GLN A 180 15.85 -1.17 -11.84
CA GLN A 180 16.04 -1.76 -10.51
C GLN A 180 14.75 -1.89 -9.69
N GLY A 181 13.62 -2.19 -10.33
CA GLY A 181 12.29 -2.24 -9.70
C GLY A 181 11.28 -2.99 -10.54
N ILE A 182 10.01 -2.93 -10.14
CA ILE A 182 8.92 -3.69 -10.77
C ILE A 182 7.84 -2.72 -11.24
N ALA A 183 7.50 -2.73 -12.53
CA ALA A 183 6.40 -1.99 -13.11
C ALA A 183 5.43 -2.95 -13.83
N ILE A 184 4.17 -3.00 -13.40
CA ILE A 184 3.15 -3.88 -13.96
C ILE A 184 1.93 -3.04 -14.35
N GLY A 185 1.62 -2.96 -15.63
CA GLY A 185 0.47 -2.23 -16.18
C GLY A 185 0.85 -1.36 -17.38
N THR A 186 -0.15 -1.00 -18.21
CA THR A 186 0.06 -0.09 -19.34
C THR A 186 0.57 1.27 -18.85
N ASN A 187 1.68 1.76 -19.40
CA ASN A 187 2.37 2.98 -18.98
C ASN A 187 2.79 3.03 -17.50
N ALA A 188 2.86 1.89 -16.80
CA ALA A 188 3.44 1.83 -15.46
C ALA A 188 4.94 2.17 -15.53
N SER A 189 5.42 3.09 -14.70
CA SER A 189 6.80 3.57 -14.75
C SER A 189 7.45 3.63 -13.38
N VAL A 190 8.61 2.96 -13.26
CA VAL A 190 9.52 3.04 -12.11
C VAL A 190 10.85 3.60 -12.58
N ASN A 191 11.11 4.87 -12.22
CA ASN A 191 12.33 5.59 -12.58
C ASN A 191 13.37 5.63 -11.45
N ALA A 192 13.04 5.08 -10.29
CA ALA A 192 13.89 5.06 -9.11
C ALA A 192 13.98 3.65 -8.53
N ASN A 193 15.15 3.34 -7.99
CA ASN A 193 15.53 1.98 -7.64
C ASN A 193 14.68 1.41 -6.49
N GLU A 194 14.56 0.10 -6.45
CA GLU A 194 13.95 -0.71 -5.38
C GLU A 194 12.47 -0.45 -5.17
N SER A 195 11.77 -0.02 -6.22
CA SER A 195 10.37 0.39 -6.16
C SER A 195 9.42 -0.56 -6.90
N VAL A 196 8.14 -0.56 -6.49
CA VAL A 196 7.09 -1.43 -7.06
C VAL A 196 5.88 -0.60 -7.49
N ALA A 197 5.61 -0.55 -8.80
CA ALA A 197 4.47 0.08 -9.42
C ALA A 197 3.53 -0.98 -10.03
N ILE A 198 2.26 -1.03 -9.61
CA ILE A 198 1.26 -1.99 -10.09
C ILE A 198 -0.04 -1.26 -10.43
N GLY A 199 -0.41 -1.22 -11.70
CA GLY A 199 -1.60 -0.56 -12.22
C GLY A 199 -1.25 0.31 -13.44
N ALA A 200 -2.24 0.51 -14.32
CA ALA A 200 -2.04 1.36 -15.49
C ALA A 200 -1.77 2.82 -15.07
N ASN A 201 -0.83 3.47 -15.77
CA ASN A 201 -0.38 4.84 -15.52
C ASN A 201 0.20 5.09 -14.11
N THR A 202 0.64 4.04 -13.41
CA THR A 202 1.37 4.23 -12.15
C THR A 202 2.73 4.90 -12.40
N GLN A 203 3.14 5.80 -11.51
CA GLN A 203 4.39 6.55 -11.66
C GLN A 203 5.15 6.61 -10.33
N ILE A 204 6.38 6.12 -10.32
CA ILE A 204 7.29 6.22 -9.18
C ILE A 204 8.58 6.90 -9.61
N SER A 205 8.91 8.02 -8.97
CA SER A 205 10.22 8.68 -9.06
C SER A 205 10.99 8.65 -7.74
N GLY A 206 10.40 8.11 -6.66
CA GLY A 206 11.05 7.92 -5.36
C GLY A 206 11.73 6.56 -5.23
N TYR A 207 12.88 6.53 -4.59
CA TYR A 207 13.62 5.32 -4.21
C TYR A 207 12.87 4.53 -3.13
N GLN A 208 12.90 3.19 -3.18
CA GLN A 208 12.26 2.31 -2.18
C GLN A 208 10.76 2.59 -1.94
N SER A 209 10.03 2.87 -3.00
CA SER A 209 8.64 3.32 -2.94
C SER A 209 7.66 2.32 -3.56
N THR A 210 6.39 2.40 -3.16
CA THR A 210 5.32 1.51 -3.66
C THR A 210 4.15 2.31 -4.19
N ALA A 211 3.71 2.04 -5.42
CA ALA A 211 2.50 2.61 -6.02
C ALA A 211 1.59 1.50 -6.56
N VAL A 212 0.38 1.37 -6.03
CA VAL A 212 -0.58 0.34 -6.47
C VAL A 212 -1.94 0.95 -6.77
N GLY A 213 -2.41 0.86 -8.01
CA GLY A 213 -3.71 1.37 -8.46
C GLY A 213 -3.60 2.20 -9.73
N TYR A 214 -4.70 2.33 -10.47
CA TYR A 214 -4.74 3.17 -11.68
C TYR A 214 -4.33 4.61 -11.34
N ASN A 215 -3.33 5.14 -12.04
CA ASN A 215 -2.79 6.50 -11.84
C ASN A 215 -2.28 6.79 -10.42
N ALA A 216 -1.88 5.76 -9.65
CA ALA A 216 -1.21 5.97 -8.37
C ALA A 216 0.19 6.55 -8.59
N LYS A 217 0.57 7.53 -7.77
CA LYS A 217 1.79 8.31 -7.94
C LYS A 217 2.60 8.41 -6.66
N VAL A 218 3.90 8.18 -6.76
CA VAL A 218 4.87 8.44 -5.69
C VAL A 218 6.02 9.29 -6.23
N THR A 219 6.21 10.48 -5.66
CA THR A 219 7.24 11.41 -6.16
C THR A 219 8.51 11.46 -5.33
N VAL A 220 8.47 10.97 -4.08
CA VAL A 220 9.57 11.07 -3.10
C VAL A 220 9.90 9.68 -2.53
N ASN A 221 11.10 9.54 -1.98
CA ASN A 221 11.63 8.27 -1.48
C ASN A 221 10.81 7.71 -0.31
N GLU A 222 10.83 6.38 -0.19
CA GLU A 222 10.27 5.59 0.91
C GLU A 222 8.76 5.79 1.13
N ALA A 223 8.05 6.25 0.09
CA ALA A 223 6.63 6.56 0.16
C ALA A 223 5.76 5.45 -0.45
N THR A 224 4.53 5.35 0.06
CA THR A 224 3.55 4.34 -0.35
C THR A 224 2.25 4.99 -0.79
N ALA A 225 1.83 4.77 -2.04
CA ALA A 225 0.54 5.18 -2.58
C ALA A 225 -0.28 3.97 -3.03
N VAL A 226 -1.39 3.65 -2.37
CA VAL A 226 -2.26 2.51 -2.74
C VAL A 226 -3.68 3.00 -2.94
N GLY A 227 -4.17 2.96 -4.17
CA GLY A 227 -5.51 3.37 -4.56
C GLY A 227 -5.52 4.04 -5.93
N ASN A 228 -6.68 4.05 -6.57
CA ASN A 228 -6.87 4.80 -7.82
C ASN A 228 -6.67 6.30 -7.54
N ASN A 229 -5.78 6.95 -8.29
CA ASN A 229 -5.33 8.34 -8.09
C ASN A 229 -4.69 8.64 -6.71
N ALA A 230 -4.25 7.62 -5.95
CA ALA A 230 -3.51 7.88 -4.70
C ALA A 230 -2.18 8.60 -5.01
N ASN A 231 -1.81 9.60 -4.21
CA ASN A 231 -0.62 10.41 -4.44
C ASN A 231 0.17 10.61 -3.16
N ALA A 232 1.32 9.94 -3.05
CA ALA A 232 2.25 10.12 -1.94
C ALA A 232 3.44 10.98 -2.38
N SER A 233 3.44 12.25 -1.95
CA SER A 233 4.43 13.24 -2.39
C SER A 233 5.35 13.78 -1.27
N GLY A 234 5.26 13.23 -0.07
CA GLY A 234 6.23 13.45 1.02
C GLY A 234 7.18 12.28 1.22
N PHE A 235 8.37 12.53 1.76
CA PHE A 235 9.30 11.47 2.19
C PHE A 235 8.66 10.58 3.26
N GLN A 236 8.82 9.26 3.15
CA GLN A 236 8.25 8.30 4.12
C GLN A 236 6.72 8.40 4.31
N SER A 237 6.02 9.05 3.37
CA SER A 237 4.58 9.30 3.49
C SER A 237 3.72 8.16 2.95
N ILE A 238 2.51 8.03 3.50
CA ILE A 238 1.59 6.92 3.21
C ILE A 238 0.24 7.49 2.74
N ALA A 239 -0.17 7.21 1.51
CA ALA A 239 -1.46 7.58 0.93
C ALA A 239 -2.26 6.33 0.53
N LEU A 240 -3.28 5.95 1.29
CA LEU A 240 -4.08 4.74 1.07
C LEU A 240 -5.55 5.08 0.82
N GLY A 241 -6.04 4.89 -0.41
CA GLY A 241 -7.44 5.07 -0.80
C GLY A 241 -7.61 5.78 -2.14
N PHE A 242 -8.84 5.76 -2.67
CA PHE A 242 -9.18 6.52 -3.88
C PHE A 242 -8.88 8.01 -3.66
N ASN A 243 -7.98 8.59 -4.44
CA ASN A 243 -7.60 10.00 -4.35
C ASN A 243 -7.07 10.42 -2.96
N ALA A 244 -6.52 9.49 -2.18
CA ALA A 244 -5.81 9.81 -0.94
C ALA A 244 -4.50 10.55 -1.27
N LYS A 245 -4.14 11.56 -0.47
CA LYS A 245 -2.98 12.40 -0.75
C LYS A 245 -2.16 12.75 0.49
N THR A 246 -0.85 12.62 0.38
CA THR A 246 0.13 13.20 1.32
C THR A 246 1.02 14.19 0.55
N SER A 247 1.25 15.37 1.13
CA SER A 247 2.12 16.40 0.51
C SER A 247 3.43 16.65 1.27
N VAL A 248 3.56 16.10 2.48
CA VAL A 248 4.64 16.43 3.42
C VAL A 248 5.21 15.14 4.04
N ASN A 249 6.45 15.22 4.50
CA ASN A 249 7.20 14.10 5.08
C ASN A 249 6.46 13.50 6.28
N ASP A 250 6.59 12.17 6.43
CA ASP A 250 6.02 11.38 7.52
C ASP A 250 4.49 11.50 7.68
N ALA A 251 3.81 12.06 6.69
CA ALA A 251 2.36 12.21 6.70
C ALA A 251 1.66 10.92 6.29
N THR A 252 0.51 10.62 6.91
CA THR A 252 -0.31 9.44 6.65
C THR A 252 -1.74 9.86 6.31
N ALA A 253 -2.19 9.58 5.09
CA ALA A 253 -3.55 9.78 4.62
C ALA A 253 -4.21 8.42 4.30
N VAL A 254 -5.26 8.05 5.02
CA VAL A 254 -5.99 6.78 4.83
C VAL A 254 -7.47 7.04 4.65
N GLY A 255 -8.01 6.72 3.48
CA GLY A 255 -9.42 6.88 3.14
C GLY A 255 -9.63 7.63 1.82
N LYS A 256 -10.81 7.45 1.22
CA LYS A 256 -11.17 8.15 -0.02
C LYS A 256 -11.13 9.67 0.20
N ASN A 257 -10.42 10.38 -0.67
CA ASN A 257 -10.20 11.84 -0.59
C ASN A 257 -9.54 12.33 0.70
N SER A 258 -8.88 11.47 1.48
CA SER A 258 -8.12 11.90 2.65
C SER A 258 -6.91 12.76 2.22
N LEU A 259 -6.60 13.78 3.00
CA LEU A 259 -5.50 14.71 2.73
C LEU A 259 -4.68 14.94 3.99
N ALA A 260 -3.45 14.45 4.00
CA ALA A 260 -2.48 14.76 5.05
C ALA A 260 -1.43 15.76 4.53
N ASN A 261 -1.62 17.05 4.87
CA ASN A 261 -0.80 18.15 4.34
C ASN A 261 0.17 18.75 5.37
N GLY A 262 0.32 18.12 6.54
CA GLY A 262 1.23 18.53 7.60
C GLY A 262 2.36 17.53 7.85
N TYR A 263 3.50 18.02 8.34
CA TYR A 263 4.61 17.15 8.77
C TYR A 263 4.16 16.24 9.91
N GLN A 264 4.45 14.94 9.81
CA GLN A 264 4.04 13.91 10.80
C GLN A 264 2.53 13.91 11.13
N SER A 265 1.70 14.31 10.18
CA SER A 265 0.25 14.39 10.39
C SER A 265 -0.49 13.13 9.93
N ILE A 266 -1.61 12.83 10.58
CA ILE A 266 -2.42 11.64 10.31
C ILE A 266 -3.85 12.08 9.95
N ALA A 267 -4.29 11.79 8.73
CA ALA A 267 -5.65 12.03 8.25
C ALA A 267 -6.31 10.68 7.86
N MET A 268 -7.22 10.18 8.69
CA MET A 268 -7.86 8.88 8.52
C MET A 268 -9.39 8.99 8.45
N GLY A 269 -9.98 8.66 7.30
CA GLY A 269 -11.42 8.70 7.05
C GLY A 269 -11.76 9.23 5.66
N TYR A 270 -13.02 9.09 5.26
CA TYR A 270 -13.52 9.75 4.05
C TYR A 270 -13.39 11.26 4.21
N ASN A 271 -12.62 11.90 3.33
CA ASN A 271 -12.43 13.36 3.33
C ASN A 271 -11.84 13.91 4.65
N ALA A 272 -11.09 13.10 5.40
CA ALA A 272 -10.34 13.56 6.58
C ALA A 272 -9.18 14.47 6.14
N LYS A 273 -8.89 15.53 6.90
CA LYS A 273 -7.90 16.55 6.51
C LYS A 273 -7.04 17.04 7.68
N THR A 274 -5.73 17.09 7.45
CA THR A 274 -4.73 17.82 8.25
C THR A 274 -4.07 18.89 7.38
N SER A 275 -3.74 20.05 7.96
CA SER A 275 -3.18 21.23 7.31
C SER A 275 -1.93 21.81 8.00
N SER A 276 -1.56 21.34 9.20
CA SER A 276 -0.39 21.76 9.99
C SER A 276 0.35 20.56 10.60
N ASN A 277 1.46 20.83 11.29
CA ASN A 277 2.38 19.80 11.77
C ASN A 277 1.87 19.08 13.03
N GLY A 278 2.11 17.77 13.12
CA GLY A 278 1.78 16.95 14.30
C GLY A 278 0.28 16.76 14.53
N GLU A 279 -0.55 16.99 13.52
CA GLU A 279 -2.00 16.90 13.62
C GLU A 279 -2.54 15.47 13.49
N THR A 280 -3.65 15.18 14.15
CA THR A 280 -4.40 13.91 13.98
C THR A 280 -5.87 14.19 13.70
N ALA A 281 -6.36 13.83 12.50
CA ALA A 281 -7.77 13.88 12.12
C ALA A 281 -8.27 12.45 11.83
N LEU A 282 -9.11 11.90 12.70
CA LEU A 282 -9.67 10.55 12.59
C LEU A 282 -11.20 10.60 12.55
N GLY A 283 -11.79 10.32 11.39
CA GLY A 283 -13.23 10.30 11.16
C GLY A 283 -13.63 10.86 9.80
N ILE A 284 -14.85 10.54 9.35
CA ILE A 284 -15.44 11.08 8.12
C ILE A 284 -15.55 12.60 8.24
N ASN A 285 -15.00 13.35 7.29
CA ASN A 285 -14.95 14.82 7.30
C ASN A 285 -14.29 15.43 8.56
N SER A 286 -13.42 14.67 9.26
CA SER A 286 -12.64 15.23 10.36
C SER A 286 -11.60 16.22 9.83
N GLN A 287 -11.37 17.32 10.57
CA GLN A 287 -10.47 18.38 10.14
C GLN A 287 -9.59 18.89 11.28
N THR A 288 -8.33 19.12 10.96
CA THR A 288 -7.36 19.82 11.81
C THR A 288 -6.68 20.93 11.02
N ASN A 289 -6.32 22.02 11.70
CA ASN A 289 -5.59 23.16 11.13
C ASN A 289 -4.66 23.86 12.15
N GLY A 290 -4.62 23.37 13.39
CA GLY A 290 -3.76 23.91 14.44
C GLY A 290 -2.61 22.95 14.67
N GLN A 291 -1.38 23.46 14.76
CA GLN A 291 -0.23 22.62 15.08
C GLN A 291 -0.50 21.78 16.35
N ASN A 292 -0.17 20.49 16.30
CA ASN A 292 -0.41 19.49 17.36
C ASN A 292 -1.89 19.29 17.73
N SER A 293 -2.85 19.68 16.87
CA SER A 293 -4.27 19.51 17.18
C SER A 293 -4.77 18.09 16.87
N THR A 294 -5.81 17.66 17.58
CA THR A 294 -6.42 16.34 17.44
C THR A 294 -7.93 16.46 17.24
N ALA A 295 -8.45 15.92 16.14
CA ALA A 295 -9.88 15.80 15.87
C ALA A 295 -10.27 14.31 15.72
N LEU A 296 -11.10 13.81 16.62
CA LEU A 296 -11.54 12.41 16.67
C LEU A 296 -13.07 12.33 16.59
N GLY A 297 -13.61 11.89 15.47
CA GLY A 297 -15.05 11.74 15.23
C GLY A 297 -15.48 12.22 13.86
N SER A 298 -16.66 11.76 13.41
CA SER A 298 -17.26 12.26 12.17
C SER A 298 -17.60 13.75 12.31
N GLY A 299 -17.07 14.58 11.42
CA GLY A 299 -17.23 16.04 11.45
C GLY A 299 -16.46 16.75 12.57
N ALA A 300 -15.60 16.06 13.33
CA ALA A 300 -14.80 16.70 14.38
C ALA A 300 -13.81 17.71 13.77
N SER A 301 -13.66 18.88 14.40
CA SER A 301 -12.84 19.99 13.91
C SER A 301 -11.99 20.62 15.02
N ALA A 302 -10.67 20.48 14.93
CA ALA A 302 -9.73 21.08 15.88
C ALA A 302 -8.78 22.04 15.16
N THR A 303 -9.17 23.32 15.08
CA THR A 303 -8.44 24.36 14.34
C THR A 303 -7.55 25.24 15.21
N GLY A 304 -7.70 25.20 16.54
CA GLY A 304 -6.77 25.85 17.49
C GLY A 304 -5.48 25.05 17.69
N GLN A 305 -4.35 25.72 17.94
CA GLN A 305 -3.07 25.08 18.27
C GLN A 305 -3.16 24.27 19.56
N ASN A 306 -2.56 23.07 19.61
CA ASN A 306 -2.62 22.14 20.75
C ASN A 306 -4.06 21.81 21.21
N SER A 307 -5.07 21.99 20.35
CA SER A 307 -6.47 21.78 20.71
C SER A 307 -6.90 20.34 20.43
N THR A 308 -7.93 19.87 21.13
CA THR A 308 -8.47 18.51 20.98
C THR A 308 -9.99 18.58 20.87
N ALA A 309 -10.56 18.02 19.81
CA ALA A 309 -12.00 17.85 19.62
C ALA A 309 -12.32 16.36 19.49
N ILE A 310 -13.13 15.81 20.40
CA ILE A 310 -13.51 14.39 20.43
C ILE A 310 -15.02 14.27 20.40
N GLY A 311 -15.57 13.64 19.37
CA GLY A 311 -17.00 13.36 19.21
C GLY A 311 -17.56 13.80 17.87
N TYR A 312 -18.79 13.36 17.57
CA TYR A 312 -19.53 13.81 16.38
C TYR A 312 -19.70 15.32 16.41
N ASN A 313 -19.24 16.01 15.36
CA ASN A 313 -19.27 17.47 15.21
C ASN A 313 -18.63 18.28 16.37
N ALA A 314 -17.78 17.66 17.20
CA ALA A 314 -17.02 18.39 18.21
C ALA A 314 -16.12 19.42 17.52
N SER A 315 -16.14 20.67 17.98
CA SER A 315 -15.44 21.77 17.30
C SER A 315 -14.74 22.70 18.28
N THR A 316 -13.48 23.01 18.01
CA THR A 316 -12.73 24.02 18.75
C THR A 316 -11.76 24.78 17.85
N SER A 317 -11.76 26.11 17.98
CA SER A 317 -10.79 27.01 17.36
C SER A 317 -9.82 27.62 18.37
N GLN A 318 -10.03 27.36 19.67
CA GLN A 318 -9.24 27.95 20.73
C GLN A 318 -7.99 27.12 20.99
N ALA A 319 -6.84 27.80 21.13
CA ALA A 319 -5.59 27.13 21.47
C ALA A 319 -5.67 26.48 22.86
N ASN A 320 -5.08 25.30 23.02
CA ASN A 320 -5.05 24.49 24.25
C ASN A 320 -6.44 24.06 24.77
N ALA A 321 -7.51 24.18 23.97
CA ALA A 321 -8.85 23.78 24.39
C ALA A 321 -9.11 22.29 24.12
N ILE A 322 -9.82 21.64 25.02
CA ILE A 322 -10.36 20.29 24.85
C ILE A 322 -11.89 20.39 24.79
N VAL A 323 -12.48 19.92 23.70
CA VAL A 323 -13.94 19.85 23.50
C VAL A 323 -14.34 18.38 23.34
N LEU A 324 -15.29 17.95 24.16
CA LEU A 324 -15.86 16.60 24.15
C LEU A 324 -17.33 16.72 23.72
N GLY A 325 -17.63 16.25 22.50
CA GLY A 325 -18.94 16.36 21.85
C GLY A 325 -19.22 17.73 21.22
N ASP A 326 -20.38 17.85 20.57
CA ASP A 326 -20.89 19.12 20.05
C ASP A 326 -21.60 19.94 21.15
N ASN A 327 -22.19 21.09 20.79
CA ASN A 327 -22.92 21.94 21.74
C ASN A 327 -24.12 21.25 22.41
N ASN A 328 -24.65 20.16 21.83
CA ASN A 328 -25.79 19.42 22.34
C ASN A 328 -25.38 18.14 23.10
N ALA A 329 -24.10 17.78 23.06
CA ALA A 329 -23.61 16.59 23.71
C ALA A 329 -23.69 16.70 25.24
N ASN A 330 -23.99 15.56 25.86
CA ASN A 330 -23.86 15.33 27.29
C ASN A 330 -22.87 14.20 27.46
N ILE A 331 -21.82 14.43 28.24
CA ILE A 331 -20.72 13.47 28.41
C ILE A 331 -20.93 12.69 29.70
N GLY A 332 -21.13 11.39 29.57
CA GLY A 332 -21.22 10.46 30.70
C GLY A 332 -19.88 9.80 30.99
N ILE A 333 -19.42 9.87 32.24
CA ILE A 333 -18.28 9.10 32.75
C ILE A 333 -18.84 8.11 33.79
N GLY A 334 -18.78 6.81 33.49
CA GLY A 334 -19.36 5.78 34.36
C GLY A 334 -20.89 5.62 34.23
N THR A 335 -21.51 6.29 33.26
CA THR A 335 -22.94 6.18 32.94
C THR A 335 -23.14 6.02 31.43
N ASN A 336 -24.07 5.15 31.03
CA ASN A 336 -24.50 4.97 29.63
C ASN A 336 -25.72 5.85 29.28
N THR A 337 -26.25 6.60 30.25
CA THR A 337 -27.38 7.51 30.09
C THR A 337 -26.99 8.87 30.68
N PRO A 338 -26.12 9.64 30.01
CA PRO A 338 -25.72 10.96 30.50
C PRO A 338 -26.94 11.85 30.70
N ASN A 339 -27.02 12.52 31.84
CA ASN A 339 -28.11 13.44 32.17
C ASN A 339 -28.22 14.56 31.13
N ASN A 340 -29.42 14.77 30.57
CA ASN A 340 -29.66 15.77 29.53
C ASN A 340 -29.58 17.24 30.00
N THR A 341 -29.42 17.46 31.30
CA THR A 341 -29.19 18.79 31.91
C THR A 341 -27.74 19.02 32.30
N ALA A 342 -26.88 18.00 32.26
CA ALA A 342 -25.48 18.10 32.66
C ALA A 342 -24.56 17.89 31.46
N LYS A 343 -23.67 18.85 31.21
CA LYS A 343 -22.65 18.73 30.15
C LYS A 343 -21.60 17.68 30.49
N LEU A 344 -21.29 17.52 31.77
CA LEU A 344 -20.44 16.46 32.31
C LEU A 344 -21.21 15.76 33.44
N ASP A 345 -21.53 14.49 33.24
CA ASP A 345 -22.23 13.63 34.20
C ASP A 345 -21.32 12.49 34.63
N VAL A 346 -21.01 12.40 35.93
CA VAL A 346 -20.08 11.40 36.47
C VAL A 346 -20.79 10.54 37.49
N ASN A 347 -20.83 9.23 37.24
CA ASN A 347 -21.34 8.24 38.17
C ASN A 347 -20.18 7.59 38.93
N GLY A 348 -20.02 7.93 40.22
CA GLY A 348 -18.94 7.44 41.08
C GLY A 348 -18.11 8.57 41.70
N GLN A 349 -16.99 8.22 42.35
CA GLN A 349 -16.09 9.21 42.92
C GLN A 349 -15.25 9.89 41.83
N TYR A 350 -15.27 11.21 41.79
CA TYR A 350 -14.39 12.04 40.95
C TYR A 350 -13.60 13.00 41.82
N LYS A 351 -12.27 12.98 41.69
CA LYS A 351 -11.35 13.81 42.47
C LYS A 351 -10.85 14.98 41.62
N LEU A 352 -11.12 16.22 42.05
CA LEU A 352 -10.61 17.44 41.43
C LEU A 352 -9.20 17.81 41.94
N GLY A 353 -8.28 16.85 41.96
CA GLY A 353 -6.96 17.01 42.57
C GLY A 353 -6.98 17.09 44.11
N ASP A 354 -5.87 17.52 44.72
CA ASP A 354 -5.69 17.50 46.18
C ASP A 354 -6.44 18.63 46.92
N ARG A 355 -6.95 19.63 46.20
CA ARG A 355 -7.62 20.82 46.77
C ARG A 355 -8.86 21.28 45.99
N GLY A 356 -9.39 20.50 45.06
CA GLY A 356 -10.52 20.94 44.24
C GLY A 356 -11.85 20.94 44.98
N THR A 357 -12.56 22.06 44.93
CA THR A 357 -13.96 22.21 45.37
C THR A 357 -14.84 22.66 44.21
N VAL A 358 -16.05 22.08 44.09
CA VAL A 358 -17.12 22.59 43.23
C VAL A 358 -18.17 23.23 44.13
N ASN A 359 -18.25 24.55 44.12
CA ASN A 359 -19.34 25.24 44.81
C ASN A 359 -20.54 25.31 43.84
N LYS A 360 -21.47 24.36 43.99
CA LYS A 360 -22.75 24.42 43.28
C LYS A 360 -23.60 25.54 43.91
N ASN A 361 -24.35 26.27 43.09
CA ASN A 361 -25.32 27.29 43.54
C ASN A 361 -24.73 28.34 44.50
N GLN A 362 -23.47 28.76 44.26
CA GLN A 362 -22.87 29.87 45.00
C GLN A 362 -23.29 31.20 44.37
N ILE A 363 -23.92 32.07 45.16
CA ILE A 363 -24.35 33.41 44.77
C ILE A 363 -23.50 34.42 45.53
N ASN A 364 -22.82 35.30 44.79
CA ASN A 364 -21.99 36.37 45.36
C ASN A 364 -22.54 37.72 44.93
N PHE A 365 -22.74 38.63 45.89
CA PHE A 365 -23.13 40.00 45.58
C PHE A 365 -22.63 40.99 46.63
N GLU A 366 -22.53 42.23 46.17
CA GLU A 366 -22.35 43.40 47.02
C GLU A 366 -23.70 44.08 47.24
N VAL A 367 -23.92 44.59 48.44
CA VAL A 367 -25.16 45.29 48.78
C VAL A 367 -24.86 46.49 49.65
N TRP A 368 -25.54 47.60 49.36
CA TRP A 368 -25.48 48.86 50.11
C TRP A 368 -26.73 48.99 50.98
N PRO A 369 -26.79 48.36 52.16
CA PRO A 369 -27.91 48.58 53.05
C PRO A 369 -27.87 50.01 53.61
N SER A 370 -29.02 50.66 53.67
CA SER A 370 -29.21 51.90 54.44
C SER A 370 -29.17 51.57 55.93
N VAL A 371 -27.96 51.39 56.47
CA VAL A 371 -27.76 51.09 57.89
C VAL A 371 -27.47 52.37 58.65
N SER A 372 -28.34 52.67 59.60
CA SER A 372 -28.11 53.69 60.62
C SER A 372 -28.40 53.07 61.98
N ILE A 373 -27.35 52.78 62.75
CA ILE A 373 -27.46 52.33 64.14
C ILE A 373 -26.92 53.45 65.00
N ASN A 374 -27.73 54.00 65.89
CA ASN A 374 -27.35 55.12 66.74
C ASN A 374 -27.10 54.64 68.18
N ASN A 375 -25.93 54.97 68.72
CA ASN A 375 -25.54 54.80 70.13
C ASN A 375 -25.85 53.41 70.70
N LEU A 376 -25.56 52.34 69.95
CA LEU A 376 -25.73 50.98 70.46
C LEU A 376 -24.74 50.77 71.60
N ALA A 377 -25.20 50.50 72.82
CA ALA A 377 -24.30 50.33 73.96
C ALA A 377 -23.37 49.11 73.78
N SER A 378 -22.18 49.16 74.37
CA SER A 378 -21.20 48.07 74.36
C SER A 378 -21.83 46.74 74.81
N GLY A 379 -21.53 45.66 74.08
CA GLY A 379 -22.06 44.32 74.33
C GLY A 379 -23.54 44.13 73.97
N LYS A 380 -24.24 45.16 73.46
CA LYS A 380 -25.60 45.04 72.93
C LYS A 380 -25.56 44.72 71.44
N SER A 381 -26.64 44.09 70.97
CA SER A 381 -26.78 43.67 69.59
C SER A 381 -28.07 44.20 68.96
N THR A 382 -28.06 44.34 67.64
CA THR A 382 -29.23 44.67 66.84
C THR A 382 -29.24 43.85 65.56
N THR A 383 -30.42 43.60 65.01
CA THR A 383 -30.58 42.87 63.75
C THR A 383 -30.55 43.82 62.56
N LEU A 384 -29.93 43.40 61.47
CA LEU A 384 -29.98 44.07 60.17
C LEU A 384 -30.50 43.10 59.09
N ASN A 385 -31.41 43.60 58.26
CA ASN A 385 -31.87 42.88 57.08
C ASN A 385 -31.16 43.41 55.83
N ILE A 386 -30.64 42.47 55.03
CA ILE A 386 -29.98 42.66 53.76
C ILE A 386 -30.89 42.06 52.68
N THR A 387 -31.32 42.89 51.74
CA THR A 387 -32.13 42.46 50.60
C THR A 387 -31.23 41.87 49.52
N ILE A 388 -31.58 40.68 49.05
CA ILE A 388 -30.90 40.03 47.93
C ILE A 388 -31.38 40.69 46.62
N PRO A 389 -30.48 41.12 45.71
CA PRO A 389 -30.87 41.68 44.43
C PRO A 389 -31.82 40.74 43.65
N PRO A 390 -32.88 41.25 42.99
CA PRO A 390 -33.89 40.41 42.33
C PRO A 390 -33.32 39.37 41.35
N ALA A 391 -32.24 39.71 40.63
CA ALA A 391 -31.58 38.81 39.68
C ALA A 391 -30.77 37.67 40.35
N LEU A 392 -30.57 37.75 41.67
CA LEU A 392 -29.69 36.87 42.46
C LEU A 392 -30.44 36.16 43.59
N ILE A 393 -31.78 36.15 43.54
CA ILE A 393 -32.61 35.44 44.52
C ILE A 393 -32.36 33.93 44.38
N PRO A 394 -31.84 33.24 45.43
CA PRO A 394 -31.69 31.79 45.42
C PRO A 394 -33.04 31.05 45.31
N GLY A 395 -33.00 29.81 44.81
CA GLY A 395 -34.18 28.97 44.63
C GLY A 395 -34.84 28.53 45.95
N THR A 396 -34.08 28.54 47.05
CA THR A 396 -34.47 28.10 48.38
C THR A 396 -33.89 29.02 49.46
N SER A 397 -34.45 28.97 50.67
CA SER A 397 -33.89 29.64 51.85
C SER A 397 -32.89 28.79 52.64
N ARG A 398 -32.52 27.61 52.12
CA ARG A 398 -31.60 26.69 52.79
C ARG A 398 -30.20 26.86 52.19
N GLY A 399 -29.31 27.46 52.96
CA GLY A 399 -27.93 27.64 52.54
C GLY A 399 -27.02 28.05 53.68
N THR A 400 -25.72 27.99 53.45
CA THR A 400 -24.76 28.72 54.28
C THR A 400 -24.63 30.13 53.74
N ILE A 401 -24.56 31.10 54.64
CA ILE A 401 -24.40 32.50 54.27
C ILE A 401 -23.16 33.02 54.98
N VAL A 402 -22.30 33.69 54.23
CA VAL A 402 -21.20 34.46 54.76
C VAL A 402 -21.48 35.91 54.39
N VAL A 403 -21.54 36.77 55.41
CA VAL A 403 -21.64 38.21 55.23
C VAL A 403 -20.39 38.82 55.82
N SER A 404 -19.67 39.59 55.01
CA SER A 404 -18.46 40.32 55.44
C SER A 404 -18.65 41.81 55.18
N PRO A 405 -18.33 42.68 56.14
CA PRO A 405 -18.32 44.11 55.91
C PRO A 405 -17.18 44.48 54.95
N ALA A 406 -17.42 45.45 54.09
CA ALA A 406 -16.37 45.95 53.22
C ALA A 406 -15.27 46.69 53.99
N GLY A 407 -14.10 46.86 53.34
CA GLY A 407 -12.95 47.52 53.95
C GLY A 407 -13.17 49.00 54.25
N ASP A 408 -14.12 49.64 53.56
CA ASP A 408 -14.52 51.04 53.74
C ASP A 408 -15.66 51.21 54.77
N PHE A 409 -16.05 50.14 55.46
CA PHE A 409 -17.12 50.17 56.43
C PHE A 409 -16.68 50.92 57.70
N ALA A 410 -17.11 52.18 57.84
CA ALA A 410 -16.79 53.03 58.99
C ALA A 410 -17.30 52.37 60.29
N GLY A 411 -16.39 52.00 61.19
CA GLY A 411 -16.72 51.27 62.42
C GLY A 411 -16.68 49.74 62.32
N ASN A 412 -16.17 49.15 61.23
CA ASN A 412 -16.01 47.69 61.08
C ASN A 412 -15.23 47.05 62.25
N ALA A 413 -14.21 47.73 62.77
CA ALA A 413 -13.45 47.26 63.94
C ALA A 413 -14.25 47.32 65.26
N ASN A 414 -15.40 47.99 65.27
CA ASN A 414 -16.22 48.24 66.44
C ASN A 414 -17.46 47.32 66.48
N PHE A 415 -17.75 46.59 65.40
CA PHE A 415 -18.92 45.71 65.31
C PHE A 415 -18.57 44.32 64.79
N ALA A 416 -19.17 43.29 65.40
CA ALA A 416 -19.10 41.91 64.90
C ALA A 416 -20.38 41.53 64.16
N ILE A 417 -20.24 40.85 63.02
CA ILE A 417 -21.35 40.20 62.31
C ILE A 417 -21.49 38.78 62.82
N SER A 418 -22.70 38.40 63.22
CA SER A 418 -22.99 37.05 63.67
C SER A 418 -24.34 36.56 63.14
N ASN A 419 -24.51 35.26 63.13
CA ASN A 419 -25.76 34.58 62.78
C ASN A 419 -26.39 35.01 61.43
N PRO A 420 -25.62 35.10 60.33
CA PRO A 420 -26.21 35.37 59.01
C PRO A 420 -27.14 34.23 58.63
N ARG A 421 -28.40 34.55 58.39
CA ARG A 421 -29.45 33.57 58.05
C ARG A 421 -30.41 34.15 57.04
N MET A 422 -30.95 33.33 56.16
CA MET A 422 -32.04 33.73 55.29
C MET A 422 -33.36 33.67 56.04
N THR A 423 -34.05 34.80 56.15
CA THR A 423 -35.41 34.87 56.70
C THR A 423 -36.47 34.71 55.61
N SER A 424 -36.09 34.95 54.36
CA SER A 424 -36.82 34.54 53.14
C SER A 424 -35.82 34.26 52.02
N ASN A 425 -36.29 33.80 50.86
CA ASN A 425 -35.44 33.68 49.66
C ASN A 425 -34.90 35.04 49.15
N ALA A 426 -35.45 36.16 49.62
CA ALA A 426 -35.04 37.51 49.19
C ALA A 426 -34.35 38.33 50.30
N VAL A 427 -34.29 37.82 51.54
CA VAL A 427 -33.78 38.59 52.69
C VAL A 427 -32.86 37.74 53.55
N ILE A 428 -31.68 38.29 53.82
CA ILE A 428 -30.73 37.80 54.80
C ILE A 428 -30.81 38.68 56.04
N THR A 429 -30.94 38.08 57.20
CA THR A 429 -30.82 38.78 58.48
C THR A 429 -29.45 38.45 59.09
N ILE A 430 -28.75 39.49 59.54
CA ILE A 430 -27.53 39.38 60.34
C ILE A 430 -27.77 39.98 61.73
N ASN A 431 -26.97 39.57 62.71
CA ASN A 431 -26.90 40.20 64.01
C ASN A 431 -25.59 41.00 64.12
N LEU A 432 -25.71 42.30 64.37
CA LEU A 432 -24.62 43.22 64.59
C LEU A 432 -24.44 43.42 66.09
N ILE A 433 -23.27 43.11 66.61
CA ILE A 433 -22.94 43.26 68.04
C ILE A 433 -21.92 44.38 68.16
N ASN A 434 -22.19 45.38 69.01
CA ASN A 434 -21.19 46.38 69.34
C ASN A 434 -20.14 45.74 70.26
N ILE A 435 -18.91 45.58 69.75
CA ILE A 435 -17.77 44.99 70.45
C ILE A 435 -16.75 46.06 70.91
N SER A 436 -17.05 47.33 70.69
CA SER A 436 -16.25 48.44 71.23
C SER A 436 -16.43 48.61 72.74
N ASN A 437 -15.60 49.43 73.37
CA ASN A 437 -15.66 49.75 74.80
C ASN A 437 -16.68 50.85 75.16
N GLY A 438 -17.52 51.29 74.22
CA GLY A 438 -18.44 52.42 74.40
C GLY A 438 -19.71 52.31 73.56
N ALA A 439 -20.54 53.35 73.58
CA ALA A 439 -21.65 53.49 72.63
C ALA A 439 -21.08 54.03 71.32
N GLU A 440 -21.20 53.24 70.25
CA GLU A 440 -20.76 53.62 68.91
C GLU A 440 -21.96 53.65 67.97
N SER A 441 -21.87 54.51 66.96
CA SER A 441 -22.88 54.58 65.91
C SER A 441 -22.30 54.06 64.61
N LEU A 442 -23.11 53.30 63.87
CA LEU A 442 -22.76 52.72 62.59
C LEU A 442 -23.49 53.48 61.49
N TYR A 443 -22.74 54.08 60.57
CA TYR A 443 -23.28 54.88 59.47
C TYR A 443 -22.80 54.32 58.12
N SER A 444 -23.77 53.93 57.28
CA SER A 444 -23.72 53.66 55.83
C SER A 444 -22.39 53.13 55.23
N SER A 445 -22.41 51.87 54.79
CA SER A 445 -21.42 51.25 53.88
C SER A 445 -22.01 49.94 53.31
N HIS A 446 -21.22 49.14 52.58
CA HIS A 446 -21.65 47.93 51.88
C HIS A 446 -21.13 46.63 52.50
N PHE A 447 -21.81 45.52 52.20
CA PHE A 447 -21.39 44.17 52.59
C PHE A 447 -21.15 43.31 51.36
N TYR A 448 -20.18 42.40 51.47
CA TYR A 448 -20.03 41.26 50.59
C TYR A 448 -20.82 40.08 51.16
N VAL A 449 -21.66 39.50 50.32
CA VAL A 449 -22.50 38.36 50.68
C VAL A 449 -22.18 37.19 49.76
N THR A 450 -21.89 36.05 50.36
CA THR A 450 -21.81 34.75 49.68
C THR A 450 -22.91 33.85 50.23
N ILE A 451 -23.79 33.35 49.36
CA ILE A 451 -24.78 32.32 49.67
C ILE A 451 -24.33 31.03 48.99
N ASN A 452 -24.16 29.95 49.74
CA ASN A 452 -24.05 28.61 49.17
C ASN A 452 -25.36 27.88 49.45
N GLU A 453 -26.20 27.76 48.43
CA GLU A 453 -27.48 27.07 48.51
C GLU A 453 -27.28 25.55 48.56
N PHE A 454 -28.08 24.87 49.40
CA PHE A 454 -28.02 23.42 49.59
C PHE A 454 -28.94 22.65 48.64
#